data_AF-A0A0F0HV95-F1
#
_entry.id   AF-A0A0F0HV95-F1
#
_cell.length_a   1.000
_cell.length_b   1.000
_cell.length_c   1.000
_cell.angle_alpha   90.00
_cell.angle_beta   90.00
_cell.angle_gamma   90.00
#
_symmetry.space_group_name_H-M   'P 1'
#
loop_
_entity.id
_entity.type
_entity.pdbx_description
1 polymer ?
#
loop_
_entity_poly.entity_id
_entity_poly.type
_entity_poly.pdbx_seq_one_letter_code
_entity_poly.pdbx_strand_id
1 'polypeptide(L)' 'MATTDLAPADIARLAERAGLPLPPDRLPAVTATVNAIHDVLRTLDGLALGDTAPASAFDAG' A
#
# COMPACT_ATOMS: atom_id res chain seq x y z
N MET A 1 -3.09 -13.38 5.77
CA MET A 1 -1.77 -13.76 5.21
C MET A 1 -0.84 -12.59 5.45
N ALA A 2 0.28 -12.77 6.14
CA ALA A 2 1.26 -11.70 6.26
C ALA A 2 1.80 -11.41 4.87
N THR A 3 1.43 -10.27 4.28
CA THR A 3 2.18 -9.70 3.16
C THR A 3 3.58 -9.47 3.69
N THR A 4 4.51 -10.29 3.24
CA THR A 4 5.95 -10.06 3.40
C THR A 4 6.27 -8.67 2.88
N ASP A 5 7.12 -7.94 3.60
CA ASP A 5 7.66 -6.65 3.19
C ASP A 5 8.02 -6.67 1.70
N LEU A 6 7.62 -5.62 0.99
CA LEU A 6 7.88 -5.50 -0.43
C LEU A 6 9.39 -5.34 -0.64
N ALA A 7 9.93 -6.04 -1.64
CA ALA A 7 11.30 -5.85 -2.06
C ALA A 7 11.40 -4.65 -3.02
N PRO A 8 12.61 -4.08 -3.22
CA PRO A 8 12.81 -2.99 -4.18
C PRO A 8 12.34 -3.32 -5.62
N ALA A 9 12.42 -4.58 -6.04
CA ALA A 9 11.91 -5.03 -7.33
C ALA A 9 10.37 -4.96 -7.42
N ASP A 10 9.66 -5.24 -6.32
CA ASP A 10 8.21 -5.10 -6.28
C ASP A 10 7.80 -3.63 -6.40
N ILE A 11 8.55 -2.74 -5.73
CA ILE A 11 8.33 -1.29 -5.80
C ILE A 11 8.62 -0.76 -7.20
N ALA A 12 9.69 -1.22 -7.86
CA ALA A 12 9.96 -0.85 -9.25
C ALA A 12 8.78 -1.23 -10.16
N ARG A 13 8.26 -2.46 -10.04
CA ARG A 13 7.11 -2.92 -10.83
C ARG A 13 5.83 -2.12 -10.53
N LEU A 14 5.59 -1.77 -9.27
CA LEU A 14 4.45 -0.94 -8.88
C LEU A 14 4.57 0.48 -9.44
N ALA A 15 5.77 1.05 -9.41
CA ALA A 15 6.09 2.37 -9.93
C ALA A 15 5.87 2.46 -11.45
N GLU A 16 6.34 1.45 -12.19
CA GLU A 16 6.05 1.31 -13.63
C GLU A 16 4.54 1.25 -13.90
N ARG A 17 3.82 0.42 -13.14
CA ARG A 17 2.36 0.30 -13.28
C ARG A 17 1.62 1.61 -12.98
N ALA A 18 2.17 2.44 -12.10
CA ALA A 18 1.63 3.75 -11.77
C ALA A 18 2.03 4.85 -12.78
N GLY A 19 2.83 4.53 -13.80
CA GLY A 19 3.34 5.51 -14.77
C GLY A 19 4.38 6.46 -14.17
N LEU A 20 5.01 6.07 -13.06
CA LEU A 20 6.02 6.87 -12.36
C LEU A 20 7.31 6.05 -12.17
N PRO A 21 8.04 5.73 -13.25
CA PRO A 21 9.27 4.96 -13.15
C PRO A 21 10.28 5.66 -12.21
N LEU A 22 10.81 4.91 -11.25
CA LEU A 22 11.72 5.43 -10.24
C LEU A 22 13.18 5.13 -10.63
N PRO A 23 14.09 6.11 -10.49
CA PRO A 23 15.50 5.83 -10.68
C PRO A 23 16.01 4.89 -9.56
N PRO A 24 17.02 4.03 -9.83
CA PRO A 24 17.41 2.96 -8.91
C PRO A 24 17.84 3.42 -7.51
N ASP A 25 18.43 4.60 -7.41
CA ASP A 25 18.86 5.24 -6.16
C ASP A 25 17.68 5.58 -5.23
N ARG A 26 16.49 5.78 -5.79
CA ARG A 26 15.26 6.07 -5.02
C ARG A 26 14.55 4.83 -4.52
N LEU A 27 14.77 3.67 -5.15
CA LEU A 27 14.05 2.43 -4.81
C LEU A 27 14.21 2.03 -3.33
N PRO A 28 15.39 2.08 -2.69
CA PRO A 28 15.51 1.70 -1.28
C PRO A 28 14.66 2.56 -0.34
N ALA A 29 14.71 3.89 -0.51
CA ALA A 29 13.97 4.82 0.34
C ALA A 29 12.46 4.73 0.14
N VAL A 30 12.00 4.59 -1.12
CA VAL A 30 10.57 4.41 -1.42
C VAL A 30 10.08 3.07 -0.88
N THR A 31 10.87 2.01 -0.98
CA THR A 31 10.53 0.69 -0.42
C THR A 31 10.30 0.77 1.08
N ALA A 32 11.24 1.36 1.82
CA ALA A 32 11.08 1.54 3.27
C ALA A 32 9.82 2.35 3.62
N THR A 33 9.54 3.40 2.85
CA THR A 33 8.36 4.24 3.06
C THR A 33 7.06 3.48 2.81
N VAL A 34 6.99 2.71 1.72
CA VAL A 34 5.80 1.92 1.38
C VAL A 34 5.56 0.82 2.42
N ASN A 35 6.61 0.14 2.88
CA ASN A 35 6.49 -0.85 3.95
C ASN A 35 5.99 -0.21 5.26
N ALA A 36 6.48 0.98 5.63
CA ALA A 36 5.97 1.71 6.79
C ALA A 36 4.49 2.10 6.66
N ILE A 37 4.05 2.52 5.47
CA ILE A 37 2.62 2.78 5.20
C ILE A 37 1.81 1.48 5.32
N HIS A 38 2.31 0.38 4.74
CA HIS A 38 1.68 -0.93 4.87
C HIS A 38 1.57 -1.38 6.33
N ASP A 39 2.58 -1.14 7.16
CA ASP A 39 2.52 -1.42 8.60
C ASP A 39 1.36 -0.69 9.28
N VAL A 40 1.20 0.60 8.99
CA VAL A 40 0.10 1.42 9.54
C VAL A 40 -1.24 0.92 9.03
N LEU A 41 -1.38 0.68 7.73
CA LEU A 41 -2.63 0.21 7.14
C LEU A 41 -3.03 -1.19 7.63
N ARG A 42 -2.07 -2.03 8.02
CA ARG A 42 -2.34 -3.35 8.60
C ARG A 42 -3.14 -3.27 9.90
N THR A 43 -3.13 -2.13 10.60
CA THR A 43 -4.02 -1.92 11.75
C THR A 43 -5.50 -2.01 11.38
N LEU A 44 -5.85 -1.75 10.11
CA LEU A 44 -7.21 -1.89 9.59
C LEU A 44 -7.64 -3.36 9.45
N ASP A 45 -6.72 -4.31 9.32
CA ASP A 45 -7.05 -5.75 9.25
C ASP A 45 -7.74 -6.27 10.52
N GLY A 46 -7.54 -5.56 11.64
CA GLY A 46 -8.20 -5.87 12.91
C GLY A 46 -9.63 -5.35 13.03
N LEU A 47 -10.13 -4.59 12.05
CA LEU A 47 -11.47 -4.03 12.10
C LEU A 47 -12.52 -5.10 11.77
N ALA A 48 -13.48 -5.28 12.68
CA ALA A 48 -14.62 -6.16 12.47
C ALA A 48 -15.66 -5.48 11.57
N LEU A 49 -15.57 -5.70 10.25
CA LEU A 49 -16.49 -5.10 9.28
C LEU A 49 -17.88 -5.77 9.28
N GLY A 50 -17.99 -7.01 9.75
CA GLY A 50 -19.26 -7.76 9.78
C GLY A 50 -19.91 -7.84 8.40
N ASP A 51 -21.21 -7.57 8.33
CA ASP A 51 -21.98 -7.53 7.06
C ASP A 51 -21.99 -6.12 6.41
N THR A 52 -21.14 -5.20 6.88
CA THR A 52 -21.07 -3.83 6.35
C THR A 52 -20.54 -3.86 4.93
N ALA A 53 -21.40 -3.54 3.95
CA ALA A 53 -21.00 -3.44 2.56
C ALA A 53 -20.06 -2.24 2.32
N PRO A 54 -19.15 -2.30 1.33
CA PRO A 54 -18.36 -1.14 0.92
C PRO A 54 -19.26 0.03 0.52
N ALA A 55 -18.93 1.22 1.01
CA ALA A 55 -19.64 2.43 0.61
C ALA A 55 -19.44 2.69 -0.89
N SER A 56 -20.54 2.94 -1.62
CA SER A 56 -20.54 3.23 -3.06
C SER A 56 -20.46 4.72 -3.38
N ALA A 57 -20.73 5.58 -2.40
CA ALA A 57 -20.61 7.03 -2.48
C ALA A 57 -20.15 7.57 -1.12
N PHE A 58 -19.38 8.66 -1.16
CA PHE A 58 -19.05 9.44 0.03
C PHE A 58 -19.99 10.64 0.11
N ASP A 59 -20.74 10.72 1.19
CA ASP A 59 -21.56 11.89 1.53
C ASP A 59 -20.88 12.60 2.71
N ALA A 60 -20.47 13.84 2.47
CA ALA A 60 -19.80 14.65 3.49
C ALA A 60 -20.78 15.36 4.43
N GLY A 61 -22.08 15.33 4.13
CA GLY A 61 -23.09 16.20 4.75
C GLY A 61 -22.98 17.65 4.29
#